data_AF-A0A426G0F7-F1
#
_entry.id   AF-A0A426G0F7-F1
#
_cell.length_a   1.000
_cell.length_b   1.000
_cell.length_c   1.000
_cell.angle_alpha   90.00
_cell.angle_beta   90.00
_cell.angle_gamma   90.00
#
_symmetry.space_group_name_H-M   'P 1'
#
loop_
_entity.id
_entity.type
_entity.pdbx_description
1 polymer ?
#
loop_
_entity_poly.entity_id
_entity_poly.type
_entity_poly.pdbx_seq_one_letter_code
_entity_poly.pdbx_strand_id
1 'polypeptide(L)'
;VLSWDEFSRNKGKLAFIAQDFETRSIVTILENNRQATIKNYFYKYPRAVRETVEVVTVDMSGSYIPIIKKLFPRAKIVLDRFHIIQHLSRAMMTTRIDIMKTFDTRSLPYRSMKNHWRILQKDSRKLSRNRFYSRTFGQTVTPREVVQKTLDFSNELKFYYELYQILLFHFQEMNSKYFFELLEDNLDLVNPAFKTVFKTFLKYKTYITNAMELPYSNAKLEATNKLIKDIKRQAFGFRNFTNFKTKIYIALNIKNERTNFVLSRC
;
A
#
# COMPACT_ATOMS: atom_id res chain seq x y z
N VAL A 1 14.58 13.94 2.77
CA VAL A 1 13.35 13.16 3.06
C VAL A 1 13.72 11.68 3.03
N LEU A 2 13.23 10.86 3.98
CA LEU A 2 13.58 9.44 4.05
C LEU A 2 12.39 8.54 3.66
N SER A 3 12.70 7.40 3.04
CA SER A 3 11.77 6.31 2.79
C SER A 3 12.25 5.05 3.51
N TRP A 4 11.34 4.40 4.23
CA TRP A 4 11.60 3.20 5.04
C TRP A 4 10.74 2.05 4.56
N ASP A 5 11.35 0.89 4.36
CA ASP A 5 10.65 -0.34 3.97
C ASP A 5 11.45 -1.58 4.36
N GLU A 6 10.91 -2.75 4.06
CA GLU A 6 11.49 -4.06 4.31
C GLU A 6 11.51 -4.91 3.04
N PHE A 7 12.48 -5.81 2.94
CA PHE A 7 12.51 -6.80 1.88
C PHE A 7 12.87 -8.19 2.41
N SER A 8 12.36 -9.22 1.73
CA SER A 8 12.61 -10.62 2.09
C SER A 8 14.06 -11.03 1.77
N ARG A 9 14.83 -11.32 2.83
CA ARG A 9 16.17 -11.90 2.73
C ARG A 9 16.09 -13.41 2.48
N ASN A 10 15.52 -14.16 3.41
CA ASN A 10 15.33 -15.63 3.35
C ASN A 10 13.88 -15.95 3.71
N LYS A 11 13.46 -17.23 3.59
CA LYS A 11 12.13 -17.67 4.05
C LYS A 11 11.89 -17.16 5.49
N GLY A 12 10.91 -16.27 5.65
CA GLY A 12 10.52 -15.68 6.95
C GLY A 12 11.44 -14.61 7.54
N LYS A 13 12.56 -14.22 6.90
CA LYS A 13 13.48 -13.20 7.43
C LYS A 13 13.43 -11.92 6.59
N LEU A 14 13.06 -10.81 7.22
CA LEU A 14 12.96 -9.48 6.62
C LEU A 14 14.20 -8.65 6.97
N ALA A 15 14.71 -7.91 6.00
CA ALA A 15 15.79 -6.94 6.14
C ALA A 15 15.22 -5.53 5.99
N PHE A 16 15.80 -4.56 6.70
CA PHE A 16 15.36 -3.16 6.66
C PHE A 16 16.17 -2.38 5.64
N ILE A 17 15.50 -1.47 4.92
CA ILE A 17 16.12 -0.52 4.01
C ILE A 17 15.63 0.89 4.32
N ALA A 18 16.57 1.84 4.34
CA ALA A 18 16.27 3.26 4.30
C ALA A 18 16.94 3.90 3.08
N GLN A 19 16.20 4.75 2.40
CA GLN A 19 16.61 5.44 1.18
C GLN A 19 16.30 6.93 1.33
N ASP A 20 17.15 7.79 0.78
CA ASP A 20 16.79 9.19 0.58
C ASP A 20 15.81 9.28 -0.59
N PHE A 21 14.65 9.89 -0.35
CA PHE A 21 13.56 9.94 -1.30
C PHE A 21 13.93 10.71 -2.57
N GLU A 22 14.71 11.79 -2.48
CA GLU A 22 15.01 12.62 -3.65
C GLU A 22 16.09 12.01 -4.52
N THR A 23 17.24 11.74 -3.92
CA THR A 23 18.42 11.21 -4.62
C THR A 23 18.31 9.73 -4.96
N ARG A 24 17.37 9.00 -4.35
CA ARG A 24 17.25 7.54 -4.41
C ARG A 24 18.50 6.82 -3.87
N SER A 25 19.37 7.52 -3.17
CA SER A 25 20.56 6.92 -2.55
C SER A 25 20.16 6.06 -1.36
N ILE A 26 20.76 4.88 -1.25
CA ILE A 26 20.55 4.03 -0.06
C ILE A 26 21.30 4.68 1.10
N VAL A 27 20.55 5.04 2.14
CA VAL A 27 21.12 5.50 3.41
C VAL A 27 21.63 4.29 4.19
N THR A 28 20.83 3.22 4.28
CA THR A 28 21.26 1.99 4.92
C THR A 28 20.48 0.76 4.49
N ILE A 29 21.13 -0.38 4.64
CA ILE A 29 20.54 -1.72 4.60
C ILE A 29 20.98 -2.45 5.87
N LEU A 30 20.01 -2.93 6.66
CA LEU A 30 20.23 -3.64 7.91
C LEU A 30 19.72 -5.08 7.80
N GLU A 31 20.39 -6.01 8.50
CA GLU A 31 20.11 -7.45 8.37
C GLU A 31 18.70 -7.85 8.83
N ASN A 32 18.12 -7.07 9.74
CA ASN A 32 16.80 -7.32 10.27
C ASN A 32 16.03 -6.01 10.50
N ASN A 33 14.71 -6.14 10.64
CA ASN A 33 13.76 -5.05 10.90
C ASN A 33 13.47 -4.83 12.41
N ARG A 34 14.29 -5.37 13.32
CA ARG A 34 14.06 -5.22 14.76
C ARG A 34 14.28 -3.77 15.18
N GLN A 35 13.43 -3.29 16.09
CA GLN A 35 13.51 -1.91 16.57
C GLN A 35 14.89 -1.56 17.14
N ALA A 36 15.51 -2.48 17.86
CA ALA A 36 16.83 -2.29 18.46
C ALA A 36 17.90 -2.06 17.39
N THR A 37 17.91 -2.87 16.32
CA THR A 37 18.88 -2.75 15.23
C THR A 37 18.75 -1.42 14.49
N ILE A 38 17.52 -0.99 14.21
CA ILE A 38 17.24 0.29 13.56
C ILE A 38 17.65 1.46 14.46
N LYS A 39 17.28 1.44 15.75
CA LYS A 39 17.67 2.48 16.71
C LYS A 39 19.20 2.58 16.85
N ASN A 40 19.88 1.45 17.01
CA ASN A 40 21.34 1.41 17.15
C ASN A 40 22.05 1.97 15.92
N TYR A 41 21.47 1.82 14.73
CA TYR A 41 22.01 2.45 13.53
C TYR A 41 21.82 3.96 13.56
N PHE A 42 20.58 4.44 13.75
CA PHE A 42 20.28 5.87 13.64
C PHE A 42 20.78 6.70 14.82
N TYR A 43 20.94 6.14 16.02
CA TYR A 43 21.50 6.87 17.16
C TYR A 43 23.00 7.18 17.04
N LYS A 44 23.69 6.60 16.04
CA LYS A 44 25.06 7.02 15.71
C LYS A 44 25.11 8.43 15.13
N TYR A 45 24.01 8.92 14.57
CA TYR A 45 23.91 10.27 14.07
C TYR A 45 23.57 11.24 15.21
N PRO A 46 24.29 12.38 15.33
CA PRO A 46 23.97 13.42 16.30
C PRO A 46 22.52 13.85 16.20
N ARG A 47 21.94 14.26 17.33
CA ARG A 47 20.53 14.70 17.39
C ARG A 47 20.25 15.83 16.40
N ALA A 48 21.16 16.80 16.26
CA ALA A 48 21.03 17.90 15.30
C ALA A 48 20.80 17.39 13.87
N VAL A 49 21.56 16.37 13.43
CA VAL A 49 21.40 15.75 12.10
C VAL A 49 20.07 15.02 11.99
N ARG A 50 19.63 14.33 13.04
CA ARG A 50 18.33 13.64 13.02
C ARG A 50 17.14 14.60 12.99
N GLU A 51 17.30 15.79 13.55
CA GLU A 51 16.27 16.83 13.53
C GLU A 51 16.12 17.53 12.17
N THR A 52 17.07 17.36 11.24
CA THR A 52 16.93 17.86 9.86
C THR A 52 16.06 16.97 8.98
N VAL A 53 15.68 15.77 9.45
CA VAL A 53 14.76 14.90 8.71
C VAL A 53 13.36 15.48 8.79
N GLU A 54 12.87 16.01 7.66
CA GLU A 54 11.55 16.66 7.59
C GLU A 54 10.39 15.69 7.38
N VAL A 55 10.62 14.61 6.62
CA VAL A 55 9.58 13.64 6.25
C VAL A 55 10.16 12.23 6.25
N VAL A 56 9.36 11.28 6.75
CA VAL A 56 9.62 9.84 6.62
C VAL A 56 8.40 9.17 6.00
N THR A 57 8.58 8.54 4.83
CA THR A 57 7.58 7.67 4.21
C THR A 57 7.75 6.25 4.70
N VAL A 58 6.66 5.60 5.10
CA VAL A 58 6.69 4.24 5.65
C VAL A 58 5.36 3.52 5.42
N ASP A 59 5.39 2.19 5.41
CA ASP A 59 4.17 1.39 5.43
C ASP A 59 3.38 1.58 6.73
N MET A 60 2.13 1.12 6.73
CA MET A 60 1.23 1.15 7.90
C MET A 60 1.61 0.09 8.95
N SER A 61 2.88 0.03 9.33
CA SER A 61 3.40 -0.84 10.39
C SER A 61 3.38 -0.12 11.74
N GLY A 62 2.61 -0.67 12.68
CA GLY A 62 2.53 -0.17 14.05
C GLY A 62 3.87 -0.21 14.81
N SER A 63 4.86 -0.96 14.32
CA SER A 63 6.19 -1.02 14.94
C SER A 63 7.07 0.17 14.57
N TYR A 64 6.93 0.76 13.38
CA TYR A 64 7.81 1.83 12.91
C TYR A 64 7.41 3.22 13.37
N ILE A 65 6.11 3.52 13.38
CA ILE A 65 5.61 4.85 13.75
C ILE A 65 6.17 5.33 15.12
N PRO A 66 6.15 4.52 16.20
CA PRO A 66 6.70 4.95 17.48
C PRO A 66 8.22 5.16 17.47
N ILE A 67 8.94 4.43 16.61
CA ILE A 67 10.40 4.54 16.49
C ILE A 67 10.77 5.80 15.72
N ILE A 68 10.07 6.07 14.61
CA ILE A 68 10.30 7.24 13.76
C ILE A 68 10.17 8.51 14.59
N LYS A 69 9.14 8.63 15.44
CA LYS A 69 8.98 9.77 16.36
C LYS A 69 10.15 9.96 17.32
N LYS A 70 10.76 8.87 17.81
CA LYS A 70 11.91 8.93 18.72
C LYS A 70 13.19 9.29 17.98
N LEU A 71 13.37 8.76 16.78
CA LEU A 71 14.58 9.00 15.98
C LEU A 71 14.57 10.36 15.31
N PHE A 72 13.43 10.79 14.75
CA PHE A 72 13.29 12.01 13.96
C PHE A 72 12.11 12.84 14.49
N PRO A 73 12.30 13.56 15.60
CA PRO A 73 11.18 14.18 16.33
C PRO A 73 10.48 15.31 15.55
N ARG A 74 11.16 15.92 14.56
CA ARG A 74 10.59 16.96 13.69
C ARG A 74 9.97 16.41 12.40
N ALA A 75 10.12 15.11 12.12
CA ALA A 75 9.68 14.53 10.86
C ALA A 75 8.17 14.32 10.82
N LYS A 76 7.52 14.74 9.72
CA LYS A 76 6.17 14.31 9.38
C LYS A 76 6.22 12.87 8.87
N ILE A 77 5.34 12.02 9.39
CA ILE A 77 5.21 10.63 8.93
C ILE A 77 4.15 10.60 7.82
N VAL A 78 4.52 10.03 6.68
CA VAL A 78 3.65 9.81 5.52
C VAL A 78 3.47 8.31 5.35
N LEU A 79 2.23 7.84 5.44
CA LEU A 79 1.95 6.43 5.19
C LEU A 79 1.88 6.12 3.70
N ASP A 80 2.29 4.93 3.31
CA ASP A 80 2.12 4.48 1.93
C ASP A 80 0.63 4.37 1.56
N ARG A 81 0.24 5.17 0.56
CA ARG A 81 -1.09 5.23 -0.03
C ARG A 81 -1.57 3.86 -0.52
N PHE A 82 -0.67 3.03 -1.07
CA PHE A 82 -1.04 1.72 -1.56
C PHE A 82 -1.60 0.85 -0.43
N HIS A 83 -0.96 0.85 0.74
CA HIS A 83 -1.41 0.08 1.88
C HIS A 83 -2.75 0.58 2.44
N ILE A 84 -3.00 1.89 2.43
CA ILE A 84 -4.30 2.45 2.81
C ILE A 84 -5.42 1.90 1.91
N ILE A 85 -5.25 2.01 0.58
CA ILE A 85 -6.23 1.46 -0.38
C ILE A 85 -6.36 -0.05 -0.26
N GLN A 86 -5.25 -0.76 -0.02
CA GLN A 86 -5.24 -2.21 0.17
C GLN A 86 -6.06 -2.65 1.39
N HIS A 87 -6.01 -1.90 2.50
CA HIS A 87 -6.83 -2.20 3.69
C HIS A 87 -8.32 -2.09 3.40
N LEU A 88 -8.77 -1.01 2.72
CA LEU A 88 -10.17 -0.87 2.30
C LEU A 88 -10.59 -1.98 1.34
N SER A 89 -9.72 -2.28 0.37
CA SER A 89 -9.94 -3.31 -0.65
C SER A 89 -10.10 -4.71 -0.03
N ARG A 90 -9.33 -5.02 1.03
CA ARG A 90 -9.45 -6.26 1.81
C ARG A 90 -10.74 -6.30 2.61
N ALA A 91 -11.14 -5.21 3.27
CA ALA A 91 -12.41 -5.15 3.99
C ALA A 91 -13.60 -5.40 3.04
N MET A 92 -13.63 -4.73 1.89
CA MET A 92 -14.66 -4.98 0.86
C MET A 92 -14.66 -6.42 0.37
N MET A 93 -13.47 -7.03 0.17
CA MET A 93 -13.37 -8.42 -0.25
C MET A 93 -13.92 -9.39 0.80
N THR A 94 -13.58 -9.19 2.08
CA THR A 94 -14.11 -9.99 3.20
C THR A 94 -15.63 -9.87 3.25
N THR A 95 -16.17 -8.65 3.29
CA THR A 95 -17.62 -8.40 3.31
C THR A 95 -18.34 -9.05 2.14
N ARG A 96 -17.81 -8.89 0.92
CA ARG A 96 -18.37 -9.53 -0.28
C ARG A 96 -18.38 -11.05 -0.16
N ILE A 97 -17.32 -11.66 0.39
CA ILE A 97 -17.25 -13.12 0.58
C ILE A 97 -18.28 -13.58 1.60
N ASP A 98 -18.45 -12.85 2.69
CA ASP A 98 -19.40 -13.20 3.74
C ASP A 98 -20.84 -13.13 3.22
N ILE A 99 -21.20 -12.05 2.51
CA ILE A 99 -22.50 -11.93 1.82
C ILE A 99 -22.66 -13.01 0.75
N MET A 100 -21.63 -13.25 -0.07
CA MET A 100 -21.70 -14.28 -1.11
C MET A 100 -22.00 -15.66 -0.53
N LYS A 101 -21.44 -16.01 0.63
CA LYS A 101 -21.61 -17.31 1.28
C LYS A 101 -23.01 -17.54 1.86
N THR A 102 -23.85 -16.52 1.98
CA THR A 102 -25.25 -16.69 2.41
C THR A 102 -26.13 -17.26 1.29
N PHE A 103 -25.70 -17.15 0.02
CA PHE A 103 -26.41 -17.67 -1.14
C PHE A 103 -26.00 -19.12 -1.46
N ASP A 104 -26.92 -19.88 -2.05
CA ASP A 104 -26.61 -21.20 -2.58
C ASP A 104 -25.50 -21.14 -3.65
N THR A 105 -24.59 -22.11 -3.61
CA THR A 105 -23.38 -22.13 -4.45
C THR A 105 -23.66 -22.22 -5.96
N ARG A 106 -24.82 -22.75 -6.36
CA ARG A 106 -25.25 -22.85 -7.77
C ARG A 106 -26.05 -21.64 -8.23
N SER A 107 -26.53 -20.83 -7.29
CA SER A 107 -27.34 -19.63 -7.57
C SER A 107 -26.60 -18.60 -8.43
N LEU A 108 -27.36 -17.79 -9.17
CA LEU A 108 -26.82 -16.67 -9.94
C LEU A 108 -26.16 -15.60 -9.06
N PRO A 109 -26.74 -15.18 -7.91
CA PRO A 109 -26.09 -14.24 -6.97
C PRO A 109 -24.70 -14.70 -6.54
N TYR A 110 -24.57 -15.95 -6.06
CA TYR A 110 -23.29 -16.51 -5.63
C TYR A 110 -22.25 -16.47 -6.77
N ARG A 111 -22.62 -17.00 -7.94
CA ARG A 111 -21.71 -17.05 -9.10
C ARG A 111 -21.33 -15.66 -9.59
N SER A 112 -22.24 -14.68 -9.54
CA SER A 112 -21.92 -13.31 -9.96
C SER A 112 -20.88 -12.67 -9.05
N MET A 113 -21.09 -12.72 -7.73
CA MET A 113 -20.16 -12.17 -6.74
C MET A 113 -18.80 -12.90 -6.79
N LYS A 114 -18.81 -14.23 -7.02
CA LYS A 114 -17.59 -15.05 -7.11
C LYS A 114 -16.80 -14.79 -8.38
N ASN A 115 -17.44 -14.82 -9.55
CA ASN A 115 -16.72 -14.79 -10.83
C ASN A 115 -16.32 -13.37 -11.24
N HIS A 116 -17.10 -12.35 -10.84
CA HIS A 116 -16.84 -10.95 -11.19
C HIS A 116 -16.22 -10.13 -10.05
N TRP A 117 -15.66 -10.76 -9.01
CA TRP A 117 -15.12 -10.07 -7.83
C TRP A 117 -14.10 -8.97 -8.18
N ARG A 118 -13.28 -9.15 -9.22
CA ARG A 118 -12.30 -8.14 -9.67
C ARG A 118 -12.96 -6.87 -10.21
N ILE A 119 -14.14 -7.01 -10.83
CA ILE A 119 -14.92 -5.89 -11.35
C ILE A 119 -15.50 -5.11 -10.16
N LEU A 120 -16.06 -5.81 -9.17
CA LEU A 120 -16.62 -5.21 -7.95
C LEU A 120 -15.58 -4.49 -7.09
N GLN A 121 -14.32 -4.93 -7.13
CA GLN A 121 -13.25 -4.30 -6.34
C GLN A 121 -12.59 -3.12 -7.06
N LYS A 122 -12.77 -2.99 -8.37
CA LYS A 122 -12.14 -1.92 -9.14
C LYS A 122 -12.82 -0.59 -8.84
N ASP A 123 -12.05 0.50 -8.86
CA ASP A 123 -12.61 1.85 -8.90
C ASP A 123 -13.55 1.98 -10.10
N SER A 124 -14.79 2.38 -9.82
CA SER A 124 -15.88 2.54 -10.79
C SER A 124 -15.51 3.47 -11.95
N ARG A 125 -14.68 4.50 -11.70
CA ARG A 125 -14.18 5.44 -12.71
C ARG A 125 -13.18 4.80 -13.67
N LYS A 126 -12.55 3.69 -13.25
CA LYS A 126 -11.54 2.94 -14.02
C LYS A 126 -12.11 1.66 -14.67
N LEU A 127 -13.42 1.45 -14.59
CA LEU A 127 -14.08 0.33 -15.29
C LEU A 127 -14.01 0.54 -16.80
N SER A 128 -13.68 -0.54 -17.53
CA SER A 128 -13.65 -0.51 -18.99
C SER A 128 -15.06 -0.26 -19.55
N ARG A 129 -15.14 0.44 -20.68
CA ARG A 129 -16.39 0.60 -21.45
C ARG A 129 -16.62 -0.55 -22.44
N ASN A 130 -15.62 -1.39 -22.66
CA ASN A 130 -15.70 -2.50 -23.61
C ASN A 130 -16.68 -3.56 -23.12
N ARG A 131 -17.54 -4.02 -24.04
CA ARG A 131 -18.45 -5.14 -23.81
C ARG A 131 -17.69 -6.46 -23.85
N PHE A 132 -18.13 -7.44 -23.07
CA PHE A 132 -17.63 -8.80 -23.09
C PHE A 132 -18.75 -9.79 -22.80
N TYR A 133 -18.63 -11.02 -23.30
CA TYR A 133 -19.59 -12.07 -23.00
C TYR A 133 -19.39 -12.61 -21.58
N SER A 134 -20.37 -12.40 -20.69
CA SER A 134 -20.36 -12.95 -19.34
C SER A 134 -21.04 -14.31 -19.32
N ARG A 135 -20.27 -15.37 -19.13
CA ARG A 135 -20.80 -16.74 -18.96
C ARG A 135 -21.74 -16.87 -17.76
N THR A 136 -21.49 -16.10 -16.70
CA THR A 136 -22.35 -16.12 -15.50
C THR A 136 -23.75 -15.59 -15.80
N PHE A 137 -23.85 -14.53 -16.62
CA PHE A 137 -25.11 -13.90 -16.98
C PHE A 137 -25.70 -14.37 -18.32
N GLY A 138 -24.97 -15.19 -19.09
CA GLY A 138 -25.39 -15.68 -20.40
C GLY A 138 -25.57 -14.58 -21.45
N GLN A 139 -24.92 -13.43 -21.31
CA GLN A 139 -25.13 -12.28 -22.19
C GLN A 139 -23.89 -11.40 -22.31
N THR A 140 -23.85 -10.58 -23.35
CA THR A 140 -22.80 -9.58 -23.59
C THR A 140 -23.07 -8.32 -22.79
N VAL A 141 -22.22 -8.03 -21.81
CA VAL A 141 -22.36 -6.93 -20.85
C VAL A 141 -21.09 -6.09 -20.77
N THR A 142 -21.24 -4.86 -20.30
CA THR A 142 -20.15 -4.02 -19.82
C THR A 142 -19.83 -4.33 -18.35
N PRO A 143 -18.61 -4.01 -17.88
CA PRO A 143 -18.28 -4.10 -16.46
C PRO A 143 -19.24 -3.31 -15.54
N ARG A 144 -19.79 -2.18 -16.00
CA ARG A 144 -20.78 -1.41 -15.22
C ARG A 144 -22.11 -2.15 -15.10
N GLU A 145 -22.62 -2.73 -16.19
CA GLU A 145 -23.82 -3.57 -16.16
C GLU A 145 -23.64 -4.79 -15.26
N VAL A 146 -22.43 -5.37 -15.23
CA VAL A 146 -22.08 -6.45 -14.28
C VAL A 146 -22.18 -5.99 -12.83
N VAL A 147 -21.62 -4.83 -12.50
CA VAL A 147 -21.76 -4.26 -11.14
C VAL A 147 -23.23 -4.10 -10.81
N GLN A 148 -24.00 -3.36 -11.62
CA GLN A 148 -25.41 -3.08 -11.36
C GLN A 148 -26.20 -4.35 -11.10
N LYS A 149 -26.18 -5.29 -12.05
CA LYS A 149 -26.89 -6.58 -11.94
C LYS A 149 -26.46 -7.38 -10.70
N THR A 150 -25.21 -7.25 -10.26
CA THR A 150 -24.73 -7.97 -9.08
C THR A 150 -25.18 -7.31 -7.78
N LEU A 151 -25.22 -5.97 -7.74
CA LEU A 151 -25.68 -5.22 -6.57
C LEU A 151 -27.20 -5.38 -6.37
N ASP A 152 -27.96 -5.55 -7.45
CA ASP A 152 -29.42 -5.77 -7.40
C ASP A 152 -29.80 -7.05 -6.63
N PHE A 153 -28.87 -7.99 -6.43
CA PHE A 153 -29.13 -9.21 -5.65
C PHE A 153 -29.07 -9.01 -4.13
N SER A 154 -28.47 -7.91 -3.64
CA SER A 154 -28.29 -7.68 -2.20
C SER A 154 -28.14 -6.21 -1.87
N ASN A 155 -29.12 -5.67 -1.14
CA ASN A 155 -29.07 -4.30 -0.60
C ASN A 155 -27.85 -4.08 0.31
N GLU A 156 -27.46 -5.11 1.07
CA GLU A 156 -26.26 -5.07 1.91
C GLU A 156 -24.99 -4.93 1.06
N LEU A 157 -24.85 -5.75 0.00
CA LEU A 157 -23.70 -5.63 -0.89
C LEU A 157 -23.65 -4.25 -1.57
N LYS A 158 -24.80 -3.73 -1.97
CA LYS A 158 -24.94 -2.40 -2.57
C LYS A 158 -24.44 -1.32 -1.62
N PHE A 159 -24.89 -1.32 -0.37
CA PHE A 159 -24.43 -0.38 0.67
C PHE A 159 -22.90 -0.38 0.80
N TYR A 160 -22.27 -1.55 0.98
CA TYR A 160 -20.82 -1.63 1.15
C TYR A 160 -20.04 -1.26 -0.12
N TYR A 161 -20.56 -1.62 -1.29
CA TYR A 161 -19.95 -1.22 -2.56
C TYR A 161 -19.96 0.30 -2.71
N GLU A 162 -21.10 0.96 -2.49
CA GLU A 162 -21.23 2.41 -2.60
C GLU A 162 -20.32 3.13 -1.60
N LEU A 163 -20.34 2.72 -0.32
CA LEU A 163 -19.44 3.25 0.69
C LEU A 163 -17.96 3.09 0.30
N TYR A 164 -17.57 1.92 -0.17
CA TYR A 164 -16.21 1.65 -0.64
C TYR A 164 -15.82 2.57 -1.82
N GLN A 165 -16.71 2.77 -2.80
CA GLN A 165 -16.43 3.63 -3.95
C GLN A 165 -16.31 5.11 -3.56
N ILE A 166 -17.13 5.61 -2.64
CA ILE A 166 -17.03 6.99 -2.15
C ILE A 166 -15.73 7.19 -1.37
N LEU A 167 -15.32 6.21 -0.54
CA LEU A 167 -14.02 6.25 0.14
C LEU A 167 -12.85 6.26 -0.84
N LEU A 168 -12.89 5.45 -1.91
CA LEU A 168 -11.88 5.48 -2.98
C LEU A 168 -11.85 6.84 -3.69
N PHE A 169 -13.03 7.44 -3.92
CA PHE A 169 -13.15 8.75 -4.54
C PHE A 169 -12.47 9.82 -3.70
N HIS A 170 -12.88 10.02 -2.44
CA HIS A 170 -12.27 11.03 -1.58
C HIS A 170 -10.77 10.82 -1.38
N PHE A 171 -10.32 9.56 -1.30
CA PHE A 171 -8.89 9.29 -1.19
C PHE A 171 -8.10 9.69 -2.44
N GLN A 172 -8.64 9.46 -3.64
CA GLN A 172 -7.96 9.81 -4.90
C GLN A 172 -8.02 11.30 -5.21
N GLU A 173 -9.10 11.98 -4.83
CA GLU A 173 -9.23 13.45 -4.94
C GLU A 173 -8.51 14.20 -3.80
N MET A 174 -7.73 13.49 -2.97
CA MET A 174 -6.99 14.06 -1.84
C MET A 174 -7.86 14.85 -0.86
N ASN A 175 -9.12 14.46 -0.73
CA ASN A 175 -10.08 15.15 0.10
C ASN A 175 -10.14 14.55 1.51
N SER A 176 -9.14 14.89 2.33
CA SER A 176 -8.93 14.29 3.65
C SER A 176 -10.11 14.52 4.60
N LYS A 177 -10.70 15.73 4.58
CA LYS A 177 -11.87 16.08 5.40
C LYS A 177 -13.04 15.12 5.18
N TYR A 178 -13.57 15.07 3.97
CA TYR A 178 -14.73 14.22 3.67
C TYR A 178 -14.40 12.72 3.76
N PHE A 179 -13.15 12.33 3.49
CA PHE A 179 -12.72 10.95 3.73
C PHE A 179 -12.91 10.55 5.20
N PHE A 180 -12.45 11.36 6.15
CA PHE A 180 -12.58 11.05 7.58
C PHE A 180 -14.00 11.23 8.13
N GLU A 181 -14.73 12.25 7.70
CA GLU A 181 -16.15 12.42 8.07
C GLU A 181 -16.95 11.16 7.68
N LEU A 182 -16.75 10.66 6.46
CA LEU A 182 -17.42 9.43 6.00
C LEU A 182 -17.08 8.18 6.84
N LEU A 183 -15.84 8.08 7.34
CA LEU A 183 -15.45 6.99 8.25
C LEU A 183 -16.14 7.10 9.61
N GLU A 184 -16.22 8.31 10.16
CA GLU A 184 -16.81 8.60 11.47
C GLU A 184 -18.32 8.36 11.41
N ASP A 185 -19.02 8.89 10.40
CA ASP A 185 -20.47 8.77 10.21
C ASP A 185 -20.94 7.30 10.05
N ASN A 186 -20.09 6.44 9.50
CA ASN A 186 -20.43 5.05 9.21
C ASN A 186 -19.84 4.05 10.22
N LEU A 187 -19.11 4.50 11.24
CA LEU A 187 -18.33 3.62 12.14
C LEU A 187 -19.17 2.57 12.87
N ASP A 188 -20.41 2.91 13.22
CA ASP A 188 -21.32 2.03 13.94
C ASP A 188 -22.31 1.28 13.04
N LEU A 189 -22.39 1.65 11.76
CA LEU A 189 -23.25 0.99 10.77
C LEU A 189 -22.56 -0.17 10.06
N VAL A 190 -21.23 -0.14 9.96
CA VAL A 190 -20.45 -1.12 9.20
C VAL A 190 -20.12 -2.38 9.98
N ASN A 191 -19.92 -3.47 9.24
CA ASN A 191 -19.53 -4.77 9.78
C ASN A 191 -18.12 -4.76 10.42
N PRO A 192 -17.74 -5.84 11.15
CA PRO A 192 -16.45 -5.90 11.83
C PRO A 192 -15.22 -5.70 10.92
N ALA A 193 -15.30 -6.12 9.64
CA ALA A 193 -14.20 -5.99 8.69
C ALA A 193 -13.89 -4.52 8.39
N PHE A 194 -14.91 -3.72 8.05
CA PHE A 194 -14.76 -2.29 7.84
C PHE A 194 -14.48 -1.55 9.15
N LYS A 195 -15.16 -1.91 10.25
CA LYS A 195 -14.98 -1.27 11.56
C LYS A 195 -13.53 -1.32 12.04
N THR A 196 -12.84 -2.45 11.81
CA THR A 196 -11.41 -2.60 12.13
C THR A 196 -10.53 -1.65 11.32
N VAL A 197 -10.79 -1.54 10.02
CA VAL A 197 -10.05 -0.62 9.13
C VAL A 197 -10.32 0.83 9.51
N PHE A 198 -11.57 1.19 9.78
CA PHE A 198 -11.96 2.56 10.15
C PHE A 198 -11.29 2.98 11.46
N LYS A 199 -11.35 2.14 12.50
CA LYS A 199 -10.64 2.39 13.77
C LYS A 199 -9.13 2.60 13.56
N THR A 200 -8.53 1.79 12.68
CA THR A 200 -7.11 1.92 12.35
C THR A 200 -6.81 3.24 11.64
N PHE A 201 -7.65 3.64 10.70
CA PHE A 201 -7.48 4.88 9.95
C PHE A 201 -7.68 6.11 10.85
N LEU A 202 -8.68 6.09 11.72
CA LEU A 202 -8.91 7.16 12.70
C LEU A 202 -7.74 7.25 13.70
N LYS A 203 -7.20 6.12 14.16
CA LYS A 203 -5.98 6.10 14.99
C LYS A 203 -4.77 6.73 14.28
N TYR A 204 -4.67 6.58 12.96
CA TYR A 204 -3.58 7.10 12.15
C TYR A 204 -3.97 8.33 11.31
N LYS A 205 -5.04 9.05 11.71
CA LYS A 205 -5.65 10.17 10.96
C LYS A 205 -4.59 11.14 10.44
N THR A 206 -3.75 11.68 11.32
CA THR A 206 -2.69 12.62 10.96
C THR A 206 -1.73 12.11 9.89
N TYR A 207 -1.33 10.83 9.93
CA TYR A 207 -0.34 10.29 8.98
C TYR A 207 -0.98 9.95 7.62
N ILE A 208 -2.25 9.57 7.62
CA ILE A 208 -3.05 9.37 6.41
C ILE A 208 -3.36 10.73 5.76
N THR A 209 -3.69 11.76 6.55
CA THR A 209 -3.82 13.14 6.07
C THR A 209 -2.54 13.59 5.38
N ASN A 210 -1.38 13.39 6.01
CA ASN A 210 -0.08 13.68 5.38
C ASN A 210 0.12 12.90 4.07
N ALA A 211 -0.37 11.65 3.98
CA ALA A 211 -0.32 10.87 2.75
C ALA A 211 -1.23 11.41 1.66
N MET A 212 -2.32 12.11 1.98
CA MET A 212 -3.18 12.75 0.99
C MET A 212 -2.64 14.12 0.55
N GLU A 213 -2.02 14.87 1.46
CA GLU A 213 -1.65 16.27 1.22
C GLU A 213 -0.20 16.47 0.75
N LEU A 214 0.74 15.62 1.16
CA LEU A 214 2.15 15.78 0.81
C LEU A 214 2.53 14.99 -0.45
N PRO A 215 3.46 15.45 -1.31
CA PRO A 215 3.81 14.76 -2.56
C PRO A 215 4.62 13.47 -2.37
N TYR A 216 5.04 13.16 -1.15
CA TYR A 216 5.92 12.04 -0.84
C TYR A 216 5.19 10.69 -0.88
N SER A 217 5.89 9.62 -1.29
CA SER A 217 5.35 8.25 -1.31
C SER A 217 6.46 7.20 -1.21
N ASN A 218 6.10 5.95 -0.91
CA ASN A 218 7.06 4.86 -0.88
C ASN A 218 7.40 4.29 -2.28
N ALA A 219 6.83 4.84 -3.36
CA ALA A 219 6.94 4.28 -4.70
C ALA A 219 8.39 4.19 -5.23
N LYS A 220 9.23 5.19 -4.92
CA LYS A 220 10.65 5.19 -5.30
C LYS A 220 11.41 4.04 -4.61
N LEU A 221 11.09 3.76 -3.35
CA LEU A 221 11.68 2.66 -2.58
C LEU A 221 11.15 1.30 -3.03
N GLU A 222 9.87 1.19 -3.39
CA GLU A 222 9.34 -0.07 -3.95
C GLU A 222 10.01 -0.43 -5.29
N ALA A 223 10.34 0.57 -6.12
CA ALA A 223 11.13 0.33 -7.33
C ALA A 223 12.54 -0.20 -7.01
N THR A 224 13.18 0.31 -5.96
CA THR A 224 14.45 -0.22 -5.44
C THR A 224 14.28 -1.64 -4.91
N ASN A 225 13.23 -1.91 -4.15
CA ASN A 225 12.93 -3.24 -3.62
C ASN A 225 12.67 -4.26 -4.74
N LYS A 226 12.00 -3.87 -5.82
CA LYS A 226 11.87 -4.69 -7.02
C LYS A 226 13.23 -5.03 -7.63
N LEU A 227 14.13 -4.07 -7.76
CA LEU A 227 15.49 -4.32 -8.26
C LEU A 227 16.27 -5.27 -7.33
N ILE A 228 16.16 -5.10 -6.01
CA ILE A 228 16.79 -5.99 -5.02
C ILE A 228 16.25 -7.42 -5.18
N LYS A 229 14.92 -7.57 -5.37
CA LYS A 229 14.29 -8.88 -5.64
C LYS A 229 14.82 -9.50 -6.94
N ASP A 230 15.04 -8.70 -7.98
CA ASP A 230 15.59 -9.15 -9.26
C ASP A 230 17.06 -9.60 -9.15
N ILE A 231 17.90 -8.82 -8.46
CA ILE A 231 19.32 -9.19 -8.18
C ILE A 231 19.37 -10.54 -7.45
N LYS A 232 18.53 -10.70 -6.43
CA LYS A 232 18.43 -11.94 -5.66
C LYS A 232 18.03 -13.12 -6.53
N ARG A 233 17.06 -12.93 -7.42
CA ARG A 233 16.57 -13.96 -8.35
C ARG A 233 17.65 -14.38 -9.35
N GLN A 234 18.38 -13.42 -9.92
CA GLN A 234 19.49 -13.68 -10.85
C GLN A 234 20.65 -14.44 -10.20
N ALA A 235 20.93 -14.18 -8.92
CA ALA A 235 21.98 -14.85 -8.17
C ALA A 235 21.55 -16.23 -7.59
N PHE A 236 20.31 -16.67 -7.82
CA PHE A 236 19.72 -17.84 -7.18
C PHE A 236 19.76 -17.80 -5.64
N GLY A 237 19.68 -16.59 -5.08
CA GLY A 237 19.76 -16.33 -3.64
C GLY A 237 21.18 -16.04 -3.14
N PHE A 238 21.29 -15.72 -1.85
CA PHE A 238 22.56 -15.40 -1.20
C PHE A 238 22.66 -16.11 0.15
N ARG A 239 23.80 -16.75 0.42
CA ARG A 239 24.08 -17.37 1.73
C ARG A 239 24.47 -16.33 2.78
N ASN A 240 25.33 -15.39 2.41
CA ASN A 240 25.87 -14.35 3.30
C ASN A 240 25.18 -13.00 3.03
N PHE A 241 24.66 -12.37 4.10
CA PHE A 241 23.99 -11.08 3.99
C PHE A 241 24.93 -9.94 3.58
N THR A 242 26.18 -9.95 4.05
CA THR A 242 27.20 -8.97 3.66
C THR A 242 27.42 -9.00 2.16
N ASN A 243 27.58 -10.19 1.56
CA ASN A 243 27.75 -10.33 0.11
C ASN A 243 26.53 -9.83 -0.65
N PHE A 244 25.32 -10.13 -0.14
CA PHE A 244 24.09 -9.62 -0.75
C PHE A 244 24.02 -8.09 -0.68
N LYS A 245 24.29 -7.51 0.49
CA LYS A 245 24.34 -6.07 0.73
C LYS A 245 25.35 -5.39 -0.20
N THR A 246 26.56 -5.93 -0.31
CA THR A 246 27.59 -5.42 -1.23
C THR A 246 27.12 -5.46 -2.69
N LYS A 247 26.51 -6.57 -3.13
CA LYS A 247 25.98 -6.68 -4.50
C LYS A 247 24.88 -5.65 -4.78
N ILE A 248 24.02 -5.37 -3.80
CA ILE A 248 22.98 -4.33 -3.91
C ILE A 248 23.63 -2.95 -4.12
N TYR A 249 24.62 -2.57 -3.30
CA TYR A 249 25.30 -1.29 -3.45
C TYR A 249 26.00 -1.15 -4.81
N ILE A 250 26.71 -2.19 -5.26
CA ILE A 250 27.38 -2.19 -6.56
C ILE A 250 26.36 -1.98 -7.69
N ALA A 251 25.26 -2.74 -7.69
CA ALA A 251 24.25 -2.66 -8.74
C ALA A 251 23.57 -1.29 -8.81
N LEU A 252 23.35 -0.65 -7.65
CA LEU A 252 22.74 0.66 -7.57
C LEU A 252 23.68 1.80 -7.96
N ASN A 253 24.96 1.72 -7.57
CA ASN A 253 25.97 2.70 -7.98
C ASN A 253 26.20 2.68 -9.49
N ILE A 254 26.33 1.50 -10.10
CA ILE A 254 26.48 1.36 -11.57
C ILE A 254 25.28 1.97 -12.31
N LYS A 255 24.07 1.85 -11.75
CA LYS A 255 22.88 2.42 -12.37
C LYS A 255 22.89 3.95 -12.32
N ASN A 256 23.34 4.53 -11.21
CA ASN A 256 23.48 5.99 -11.08
C ASN A 256 24.51 6.53 -12.09
N GLU A 257 25.66 5.86 -12.26
CA GLU A 257 26.67 6.22 -13.26
C GLU A 257 26.12 6.18 -14.70
N ARG A 258 25.40 5.12 -15.06
CA ARG A 258 24.76 5.00 -16.39
C ARG A 258 23.71 6.08 -16.64
N THR A 259 22.97 6.49 -15.61
CA THR A 259 21.92 7.52 -15.74
C THR A 259 22.56 8.90 -15.91
N ASN A 260 23.64 9.18 -15.18
CA ASN A 260 24.42 10.42 -15.32
C ASN A 260 25.08 10.53 -16.70
N PHE A 261 25.59 9.43 -17.25
CA PHE A 261 26.19 9.39 -18.59
C PHE A 261 25.21 9.71 -19.73
N VAL A 262 23.91 9.44 -19.52
CA VAL A 262 22.86 9.77 -20.49
C VAL A 262 22.45 11.24 -20.37
N LEU A 263 22.49 11.81 -19.16
CA LEU A 263 22.17 13.23 -18.92
C LEU A 263 23.33 14.19 -19.28
N SER A 264 24.57 13.70 -19.30
CA SER A 264 25.76 14.50 -19.68
C SER A 264 26.05 14.50 -21.19
N ARG A 265 25.13 14.02 -22.02
CA ARG A 265 25.23 13.99 -23.49
C ARG A 265 24.37 15.06 -24.18
N CYS A 266 24.08 16.17 -23.49
CA CYS A 266 23.53 17.39 -24.08
C CYS A 266 24.60 18.48 -24.07
#